data_AF-A0A4Y2U7Q2-F1
#
_entry.id   AF-A0A4Y2U7Q2-F1
#
_cell.length_a   1.000
_cell.length_b   1.000
_cell.length_c   1.000
_cell.angle_alpha   90.00
_cell.angle_beta   90.00
_cell.angle_gamma   90.00
#
_symmetry.space_group_name_H-M   'P 1'
#
loop_
_entity.id
_entity.type
_entity.pdbx_description
1 polymer ?
#
loop_
_entity_poly.entity_id
_entity_poly.type
_entity_poly.pdbx_seq_one_letter_code
_entity_poly.pdbx_strand_id
1 'polypeptide(L)'
;MKPVLLVADPDLLKKILIKDFHLFSDRPEGVPMRVHSFLDHIIPASAIMDNLLINLKGEHWKKVRSILSPTFSANKLKGMIPAVNQVCDSALSILEEKSRKGEIIDILDILQRLTLDIISAQAFAMNVDSLKNPEDLLLRSAKIVFDLPFASKIVFFGRCFPELSFFAMAASFLSMFIRNKGYIPPLKITQVLEVIIRDRRSNPKVRYIHAFDNTKL
;
A
#
# COMPACT_ATOMS: atom_id res chain seq x y z
N MET A 1 28.41 4.41 -4.68
CA MET A 1 27.60 4.52 -3.45
C MET A 1 27.23 5.98 -3.20
N LYS A 2 25.97 6.30 -2.88
CA LYS A 2 25.59 7.66 -2.42
C LYS A 2 25.90 7.78 -0.91
N PRO A 3 26.41 8.92 -0.43
CA PRO A 3 26.69 9.11 0.99
C PRO A 3 25.39 9.04 1.81
N VAL A 4 25.44 8.38 2.96
CA VAL A 4 24.31 8.24 3.90
C VAL A 4 24.76 8.72 5.27
N LEU A 5 24.01 9.65 5.86
CA LEU A 5 24.23 10.14 7.22
C LEU A 5 23.14 9.57 8.13
N LEU A 6 23.54 8.84 9.17
CA LEU A 6 22.64 8.41 10.23
C LEU A 6 22.55 9.51 11.28
N VAL A 7 21.36 10.07 11.47
CA VAL A 7 21.10 11.11 12.47
C VAL A 7 20.27 10.51 13.61
N ALA A 8 20.84 10.51 14.81
CA ALA A 8 20.18 10.05 16.03
C ALA A 8 19.99 11.15 17.09
N ASP A 9 20.54 12.35 16.86
CA ASP A 9 20.41 13.49 17.76
C ASP A 9 19.03 14.17 17.60
N PRO A 10 18.22 14.32 18.67
CA PRO A 10 16.88 14.90 18.59
C PRO A 10 16.82 16.34 18.09
N ASP A 11 17.81 17.17 18.44
CA ASP A 11 17.84 18.57 18.02
C ASP A 11 18.14 18.69 16.52
N LEU A 12 19.03 17.83 16.02
CA LEU A 12 19.32 17.73 14.60
C LEU A 12 18.12 17.14 13.83
N LEU A 13 17.43 16.13 14.38
CA LEU A 13 16.19 15.61 13.80
C LEU A 13 15.10 16.70 13.72
N LYS A 14 14.94 17.52 14.77
CA LYS A 14 14.01 18.65 14.77
C LYS A 14 14.38 19.69 13.71
N LYS A 15 15.67 19.95 13.50
CA LYS A 15 16.12 20.82 12.39
C LYS A 15 15.72 20.23 11.04
N ILE A 16 16.09 18.98 10.77
CA ILE A 16 15.87 18.33 9.45
C ILE A 16 14.38 18.12 9.15
N LEU A 17 13.60 17.58 10.09
CA LEU A 17 12.22 17.13 9.85
C LEU A 17 11.18 18.23 10.02
N ILE A 18 11.51 19.35 10.69
CA ILE A 18 10.56 20.40 11.04
C ILE A 18 11.06 21.78 10.58
N LYS A 19 12.16 22.29 11.15
CA LYS A 19 12.59 23.68 10.93
C LYS A 19 13.02 23.92 9.48
N ASP A 20 13.88 23.05 8.98
CA ASP A 20 14.53 23.15 7.68
C ASP A 20 13.97 22.13 6.69
N PHE A 21 12.74 21.63 6.93
CA PHE A 21 12.12 20.58 6.12
C PHE A 21 12.06 20.91 4.62
N HIS A 22 11.97 22.20 4.26
CA HIS A 22 11.99 22.64 2.87
C HIS A 22 13.30 22.31 2.13
N LEU A 23 14.41 22.11 2.85
CA LEU A 23 15.69 21.63 2.31
C LEU A 23 15.74 20.09 2.20
N PHE A 24 14.87 19.38 2.94
CA PHE A 24 14.87 17.92 3.08
C PHE A 24 13.52 17.28 2.70
N SER A 25 12.76 17.91 1.80
CA SER A 25 11.40 17.47 1.45
C SER A 25 11.38 16.17 0.66
N ASP A 26 12.44 15.90 -0.08
CA ASP A 26 12.51 14.79 -1.02
C ASP A 26 13.02 13.51 -0.33
N ARG A 27 12.30 12.41 -0.55
CA ARG A 27 12.74 11.10 -0.07
C ARG A 27 13.82 10.52 -0.98
N PRO A 28 14.84 9.84 -0.42
CA PRO A 28 15.92 9.27 -1.22
C PRO A 28 15.40 8.28 -2.26
N GLU A 29 16.09 8.24 -3.40
CA GLU A 29 15.89 7.24 -4.44
C GLU A 29 16.23 5.85 -3.88
N GLY A 30 15.26 4.94 -3.88
CA GLY A 30 15.40 3.62 -3.26
C GLY A 30 14.31 3.24 -2.26
N VAL A 31 13.31 4.09 -2.01
CA VAL A 31 12.07 3.63 -1.37
C VAL A 31 11.50 2.47 -2.21
N PRO A 32 11.11 1.32 -1.62
CA PRO A 32 10.83 0.07 -2.35
C PRO A 32 9.68 0.11 -3.35
N MET A 33 8.97 1.23 -3.43
CA MET A 33 7.86 1.43 -4.36
C MET A 33 8.21 2.43 -5.47
N ARG A 34 9.46 2.88 -5.60
CA ARG A 34 9.92 3.53 -6.83
C ARG A 34 10.40 2.47 -7.79
N VAL A 35 9.71 2.34 -8.91
CA VAL A 35 10.12 1.46 -10.00
C VAL A 35 10.58 2.40 -11.11
N HIS A 36 11.68 3.11 -10.89
CA HIS A 36 12.35 3.78 -11.99
C HIS A 36 12.87 2.68 -12.92
N SER A 37 12.11 2.34 -13.94
CA SER A 37 12.42 1.21 -14.79
C SER A 37 12.04 1.44 -16.23
N PHE A 38 12.91 0.96 -17.10
CA PHE A 38 12.64 0.55 -18.47
C PHE A 38 11.36 -0.32 -18.62
N LEU A 39 10.87 -0.94 -17.53
CA LEU A 39 9.58 -1.62 -17.46
C LEU A 39 8.37 -0.69 -17.60
N ASP A 40 8.53 0.64 -17.65
CA ASP A 40 7.43 1.58 -17.95
C ASP A 40 6.71 1.23 -19.26
N HIS A 41 7.44 0.68 -20.22
CA HIS A 41 6.89 0.19 -21.50
C HIS A 41 6.26 -1.21 -21.42
N ILE A 42 6.54 -1.99 -20.36
CA ILE A 42 6.13 -3.39 -20.21
C ILE A 42 4.99 -3.53 -19.19
N ILE A 43 4.95 -2.67 -18.17
CA ILE A 43 3.98 -2.72 -17.07
C ILE A 43 3.40 -1.31 -16.90
N PRO A 44 2.21 -1.02 -17.44
CA PRO A 44 1.56 0.29 -17.29
C PRO A 44 1.35 0.74 -15.84
N ALA A 45 1.30 -0.20 -14.89
CA ALA A 45 1.15 0.09 -13.45
C ALA A 45 2.40 0.70 -12.78
N SER A 46 3.57 0.69 -13.43
CA SER A 46 4.79 1.37 -12.97
C SER A 46 4.57 2.89 -12.79
N ALA A 47 3.88 3.52 -13.75
CA ALA A 47 3.52 4.93 -13.71
C ALA A 47 2.67 5.28 -12.48
N ILE A 48 1.84 4.36 -11.98
CA ILE A 48 1.02 4.59 -10.79
C ILE A 48 1.88 4.57 -9.53
N MET A 49 2.88 3.68 -9.48
CA MET A 49 3.82 3.59 -8.36
C MET A 49 4.67 4.86 -8.25
N ASP A 50 5.15 5.38 -9.37
CA ASP A 50 5.94 6.62 -9.38
C ASP A 50 5.12 7.87 -9.01
N ASN A 51 3.80 7.84 -9.23
CA ASN A 51 2.87 8.90 -8.83
C ASN A 51 2.34 8.77 -7.39
N LEU A 52 2.77 7.77 -6.61
CA LEU A 52 2.41 7.69 -5.19
C LEU A 52 2.97 8.88 -4.43
N LEU A 53 2.20 9.43 -3.48
CA LEU A 53 2.60 10.62 -2.69
C LEU A 53 4.00 10.48 -2.07
N ILE A 54 4.39 9.28 -1.63
CA ILE A 54 5.70 9.04 -1.02
C ILE A 54 6.88 9.12 -2.02
N ASN A 55 6.60 9.06 -3.32
CA ASN A 55 7.55 9.10 -4.42
C ASN A 55 7.57 10.44 -5.16
N LEU A 56 6.59 11.32 -4.91
CA LEU A 56 6.62 12.67 -5.45
C LEU A 56 7.73 13.50 -4.81
N LYS A 57 8.22 14.50 -5.54
CA LYS A 57 9.29 15.41 -5.10
C LYS A 57 8.85 16.87 -5.21
N GLY A 58 9.49 17.75 -4.45
CA GLY A 58 9.35 19.22 -4.54
C GLY A 58 7.91 19.74 -4.54
N GLU A 59 7.63 20.71 -5.42
CA GLU A 59 6.32 21.36 -5.52
C GLU A 59 5.19 20.41 -5.93
N HIS A 60 5.48 19.37 -6.71
CA HIS A 60 4.45 18.40 -7.09
C HIS A 60 3.98 17.59 -5.88
N TRP A 61 4.92 17.13 -5.04
CA TRP A 61 4.59 16.51 -3.75
C TRP A 61 3.76 17.45 -2.88
N LYS A 62 4.18 18.73 -2.78
CA LYS A 62 3.50 19.74 -1.96
C LYS A 62 2.05 19.94 -2.42
N LYS A 63 1.83 20.02 -3.74
CA LYS A 63 0.51 20.14 -4.36
C LYS A 63 -0.38 18.92 -4.07
N VAL A 64 0.11 17.69 -4.27
CA VAL A 64 -0.71 16.50 -4.00
C VAL A 64 -0.96 16.34 -2.50
N ARG A 65 0.03 16.65 -1.65
CA ARG A 65 -0.14 16.63 -0.19
C ARG A 65 -1.20 17.62 0.28
N SER A 66 -1.25 18.83 -0.27
CA SER A 66 -2.26 19.82 0.13
C SER A 66 -3.69 19.39 -0.24
N ILE A 67 -3.86 18.65 -1.34
CA ILE A 67 -5.15 18.05 -1.74
C ILE A 67 -5.57 16.94 -0.77
N LEU A 68 -4.64 16.08 -0.34
CA LEU A 68 -4.95 14.91 0.49
C LEU A 68 -5.09 15.23 1.99
N SER A 69 -4.39 16.24 2.49
CA SER A 69 -4.33 16.56 3.93
C SER A 69 -5.72 16.81 4.57
N PRO A 70 -6.67 17.52 3.93
CA PRO A 70 -8.00 17.77 4.51
C PRO A 70 -8.82 16.50 4.80
N THR A 71 -8.55 15.41 4.07
CA THR A 71 -9.22 14.11 4.25
C THR A 71 -9.01 13.54 5.65
N PHE A 72 -7.90 13.88 6.30
CA PHE A 72 -7.53 13.43 7.64
C PHE A 72 -7.78 14.47 8.74
N SER A 73 -8.66 15.45 8.49
CA SER A 73 -9.09 16.38 9.55
C SER A 73 -9.86 15.65 10.65
N ALA A 74 -9.83 16.19 11.87
CA ALA A 74 -10.49 15.59 13.03
C ALA A 74 -11.99 15.27 12.79
N ASN A 75 -12.71 16.15 12.09
CA ASN A 75 -14.12 15.92 11.76
C ASN A 75 -14.32 14.77 10.77
N LYS A 76 -13.44 14.64 9.77
CA LYS A 76 -13.49 13.51 8.83
C LYS A 76 -13.15 12.21 9.54
N LEU A 77 -12.12 12.19 10.37
CA LEU A 77 -11.74 11.03 11.19
C LEU A 77 -12.88 10.59 12.13
N LYS A 78 -13.55 11.53 12.81
CA LYS A 78 -14.74 11.23 13.61
C LYS A 78 -15.85 10.56 12.80
N GLY A 79 -16.04 10.99 11.55
CA GLY A 79 -17.00 10.36 10.63
C GLY A 79 -16.63 8.93 10.21
N MET A 80 -15.35 8.53 10.33
CA MET A 80 -14.89 7.17 10.00
C MET A 80 -15.15 6.16 11.14
N ILE A 81 -15.28 6.63 12.39
CA ILE A 81 -15.39 5.79 13.59
C ILE A 81 -16.48 4.70 13.47
N PRO A 82 -17.71 4.98 13.02
CA PRO A 82 -18.75 3.95 12.98
C PRO A 82 -18.38 2.75 12.10
N ALA A 83 -17.79 3.02 10.93
CA ALA A 83 -17.37 1.98 10.01
C ALA A 83 -16.12 1.23 10.52
N VAL A 84 -15.20 1.92 11.21
CA VAL A 84 -14.08 1.25 11.89
C VAL A 84 -14.58 0.30 12.96
N ASN A 85 -15.51 0.73 13.82
CA ASN A 85 -16.09 -0.10 14.87
C ASN A 85 -16.76 -1.35 14.30
N GLN A 86 -17.51 -1.22 13.21
CA GLN A 86 -18.16 -2.38 12.56
C GLN A 86 -17.15 -3.47 12.13
N VAL A 87 -16.00 -3.07 11.58
CA VAL A 87 -14.95 -4.02 11.20
C VAL A 87 -14.28 -4.60 12.45
N CYS A 88 -14.03 -3.79 13.48
CA CYS A 88 -13.50 -4.26 14.76
C CYS A 88 -14.41 -5.29 15.43
N ASP A 89 -15.72 -5.04 15.47
CA ASP A 89 -16.71 -5.97 16.04
C ASP A 89 -16.70 -7.31 15.29
N SER A 90 -16.56 -7.27 13.96
CA SER A 90 -16.43 -8.47 13.13
C SER A 90 -15.16 -9.26 13.45
N ALA A 91 -14.03 -8.56 13.64
CA ALA A 91 -12.77 -9.18 14.03
C ALA A 91 -12.84 -9.80 15.43
N LEU A 92 -13.46 -9.10 16.40
CA LEU A 92 -13.66 -9.58 17.76
C LEU A 92 -14.53 -10.85 17.77
N SER A 93 -15.64 -10.87 17.02
CA SER A 93 -16.49 -12.06 16.91
C SER A 93 -15.73 -13.29 16.41
N ILE A 94 -14.81 -13.11 15.44
CA ILE A 94 -13.98 -14.20 14.92
C ILE A 94 -12.96 -14.66 15.97
N LEU A 95 -12.31 -13.71 16.66
CA LEU A 95 -11.36 -14.03 17.72
C LEU A 95 -12.02 -14.77 18.88
N GLU A 96 -13.23 -14.37 19.28
CA GLU A 96 -14.00 -15.07 20.30
C GLU A 96 -14.36 -16.50 19.88
N GLU A 97 -14.76 -16.70 18.62
CA GLU A 97 -15.05 -18.04 18.09
C GLU A 97 -13.82 -18.94 18.13
N LYS A 98 -12.67 -18.44 17.65
CA LYS A 98 -11.39 -19.17 17.66
C LYS A 98 -10.93 -19.46 19.08
N SER A 99 -11.10 -18.50 19.99
CA SER A 99 -10.77 -18.65 21.41
C SER A 99 -11.61 -19.75 22.07
N ARG A 100 -12.93 -19.79 21.82
CA ARG A 100 -13.82 -20.85 22.32
C ARG A 100 -13.41 -22.25 21.83
N LYS A 101 -12.85 -22.34 20.62
CA LYS A 101 -12.34 -23.59 20.04
C LYS A 101 -10.92 -23.96 20.49
N GLY A 102 -10.24 -23.08 21.23
CA GLY A 102 -8.84 -23.28 21.62
C GLY A 102 -7.87 -23.27 20.43
N GLU A 103 -8.22 -22.59 19.33
CA GLU A 103 -7.39 -22.53 18.13
C GLU A 103 -6.16 -21.63 18.35
N ILE A 104 -5.03 -22.01 17.74
CA ILE A 104 -3.86 -21.12 17.66
C ILE A 104 -4.16 -20.03 16.63
N ILE A 105 -3.97 -18.77 17.04
CA ILE A 105 -4.29 -17.61 16.22
C ILE A 105 -3.01 -16.93 15.76
N ASP A 106 -2.84 -16.77 14.45
CA ASP A 106 -1.87 -15.82 13.90
C ASP A 106 -2.45 -14.40 13.99
N ILE A 107 -1.99 -13.66 14.98
CA ILE A 107 -2.43 -12.27 15.23
C ILE A 107 -2.03 -11.35 14.09
N LEU A 108 -0.89 -11.59 13.43
CA LEU A 108 -0.44 -10.74 12.32
C LEU A 108 -1.41 -10.86 11.14
N ASP A 109 -1.83 -12.07 10.80
CA ASP A 109 -2.81 -12.31 9.74
C ASP A 109 -4.17 -11.64 10.03
N ILE A 110 -4.66 -11.73 11.27
CA ILE A 110 -5.90 -11.07 11.68
C ILE A 110 -5.78 -9.54 11.57
N LEU A 111 -4.68 -8.96 12.06
CA LEU A 111 -4.44 -7.52 11.98
C LEU A 111 -4.28 -7.02 10.54
N GLN A 112 -3.65 -7.81 9.65
CA GLN A 112 -3.55 -7.49 8.23
C GLN A 112 -4.94 -7.42 7.57
N ARG A 113 -5.81 -8.39 7.83
CA ARG A 113 -7.19 -8.42 7.33
C ARG A 113 -8.03 -7.27 7.88
N LEU A 114 -7.98 -7.05 9.19
CA LEU A 114 -8.64 -5.93 9.85
C LEU A 114 -8.23 -4.58 9.23
N THR A 115 -6.92 -4.37 9.05
CA THR A 115 -6.38 -3.13 8.47
C THR A 115 -6.86 -2.95 7.03
N LEU A 116 -6.86 -4.01 6.23
CA LEU A 116 -7.34 -3.98 4.86
C LEU A 116 -8.83 -3.65 4.78
N ASP A 117 -9.65 -4.27 5.60
CA ASP A 117 -11.10 -4.06 5.60
C ASP A 117 -11.44 -2.62 6.02
N ILE A 118 -10.75 -2.07 7.02
CA ILE A 118 -10.87 -0.66 7.42
C ILE A 118 -10.50 0.27 6.26
N ILE A 119 -9.34 0.07 5.63
CA ILE A 119 -8.88 0.93 4.53
C ILE A 119 -9.85 0.80 3.35
N SER A 120 -10.30 -0.40 3.02
CA SER A 120 -11.23 -0.64 1.91
C SER A 120 -12.58 0.03 2.14
N ALA A 121 -13.09 -0.02 3.37
CA ALA A 121 -14.32 0.67 3.75
C ALA A 121 -14.16 2.20 3.71
N GLN A 122 -13.05 2.75 4.21
CA GLN A 122 -12.86 4.21 4.29
C GLN A 122 -12.41 4.87 2.99
N ALA A 123 -11.43 4.28 2.31
CA ALA A 123 -10.85 4.86 1.10
C ALA A 123 -11.67 4.51 -0.15
N PHE A 124 -12.20 3.28 -0.21
CA PHE A 124 -12.87 2.74 -1.40
C PHE A 124 -14.36 2.50 -1.20
N ALA A 125 -14.92 2.77 -0.01
CA ALA A 125 -16.32 2.46 0.30
C ALA A 125 -16.71 1.04 -0.12
N MET A 126 -15.77 0.10 0.10
CA MET A 126 -15.91 -1.30 -0.25
C MET A 126 -16.02 -2.14 1.01
N ASN A 127 -16.92 -3.12 0.97
CA ASN A 127 -16.92 -4.19 1.95
C ASN A 127 -16.23 -5.42 1.35
N VAL A 128 -14.99 -5.67 1.76
CA VAL A 128 -14.16 -6.78 1.27
C VAL A 128 -14.43 -8.06 2.08
N ASP A 129 -14.75 -7.92 3.37
CA ASP A 129 -14.95 -9.03 4.32
C ASP A 129 -13.76 -10.03 4.32
N SER A 130 -12.53 -9.51 4.24
CA SER A 130 -11.31 -10.33 4.17
C SER A 130 -11.05 -11.12 5.46
N LEU A 131 -11.66 -10.68 6.56
CA LEU A 131 -11.69 -11.40 7.83
C LEU A 131 -12.32 -12.80 7.68
N LYS A 132 -13.37 -12.93 6.87
CA LYS A 132 -14.04 -14.21 6.58
C LYS A 132 -13.55 -14.86 5.30
N ASN A 133 -13.05 -14.07 4.34
CA ASN A 133 -12.51 -14.56 3.08
C ASN A 133 -10.97 -14.43 3.01
N PRO A 134 -10.21 -15.45 3.43
CA PRO A 134 -8.74 -15.42 3.40
C PRO A 134 -8.13 -15.32 1.99
N GLU A 135 -8.87 -15.67 0.95
CA GLU A 135 -8.41 -15.69 -0.44
C GLU A 135 -8.82 -14.43 -1.21
N ASP A 136 -9.23 -13.37 -0.50
CA ASP A 136 -9.58 -12.11 -1.12
C ASP A 136 -8.42 -11.55 -1.96
N LEU A 137 -8.78 -11.01 -3.13
CA LEU A 137 -7.84 -10.56 -4.13
C LEU A 137 -7.05 -9.34 -3.67
N LEU A 138 -7.71 -8.40 -2.98
CA LEU A 138 -7.05 -7.21 -2.43
C LEU A 138 -6.16 -7.61 -1.25
N LEU A 139 -6.58 -8.58 -0.44
CA LEU A 139 -5.76 -9.12 0.64
C LEU A 139 -4.49 -9.77 0.10
N ARG A 140 -4.62 -10.66 -0.88
CA ARG A 140 -3.47 -11.29 -1.53
C ARG A 140 -2.55 -10.25 -2.17
N SER A 141 -3.12 -9.27 -2.88
CA SER A 141 -2.34 -8.19 -3.48
C SER A 141 -1.57 -7.36 -2.45
N ALA A 142 -2.26 -6.93 -1.38
CA ALA A 142 -1.67 -6.14 -0.31
C ALA A 142 -0.56 -6.92 0.39
N LYS A 143 -0.79 -8.19 0.73
CA LYS A 143 0.23 -9.05 1.33
C LYS A 143 1.47 -9.11 0.45
N ILE A 144 1.36 -9.32 -0.86
CA ILE A 144 2.54 -9.39 -1.75
C ILE A 144 3.26 -8.04 -1.86
N VAL A 145 2.54 -6.92 -1.86
CA VAL A 145 3.15 -5.56 -1.92
C VAL A 145 3.90 -5.23 -0.63
N PHE A 146 3.34 -5.59 0.51
CA PHE A 146 3.92 -5.31 1.83
C PHE A 146 4.87 -6.39 2.33
N ASP A 147 4.86 -7.58 1.73
CA ASP A 147 5.85 -8.63 1.98
C ASP A 147 7.21 -8.13 1.49
N LEU A 148 8.06 -7.78 2.47
CA LEU A 148 9.12 -6.79 2.36
C LEU A 148 10.07 -7.04 1.17
N PRO A 149 10.22 -6.09 0.23
CA PRO A 149 11.36 -6.04 -0.69
C PRO A 149 12.68 -5.67 0.01
N PHE A 150 12.63 -5.31 1.30
CA PHE A 150 13.79 -4.85 2.06
C PHE A 150 14.73 -5.98 2.51
N ALA A 151 14.19 -7.19 2.73
CA ALA A 151 14.97 -8.38 3.08
C ALA A 151 15.52 -9.12 1.85
N SER A 152 15.08 -8.73 0.65
CA SER A 152 15.61 -9.28 -0.60
C SER A 152 17.08 -8.90 -0.73
N LYS A 153 17.95 -9.90 -0.54
CA LYS A 153 19.39 -9.76 -0.79
C LYS A 153 19.66 -9.16 -2.17
N ILE A 154 18.85 -9.53 -3.17
CA ILE A 154 18.94 -9.04 -4.55
C ILE A 154 18.72 -7.53 -4.63
N VAL A 155 17.66 -7.02 -3.99
CA VAL A 155 17.36 -5.57 -3.97
C VAL A 155 18.44 -4.81 -3.21
N PHE A 156 18.96 -5.36 -2.12
CA PHE A 156 20.07 -4.77 -1.37
C PHE A 156 21.34 -4.65 -2.24
N PHE A 157 21.75 -5.73 -2.91
CA PHE A 157 22.91 -5.73 -3.80
C PHE A 157 22.76 -4.74 -4.96
N GLY A 158 21.57 -4.65 -5.57
CA GLY A 158 21.30 -3.67 -6.63
C GLY A 158 21.42 -2.21 -6.18
N ARG A 159 21.23 -1.91 -4.90
CA ARG A 159 21.41 -0.56 -4.34
C ARG A 159 22.88 -0.23 -4.05
N CYS A 160 23.69 -1.22 -3.69
CA CYS A 160 25.12 -1.04 -3.43
C CYS A 160 25.91 -0.80 -4.72
N PHE A 161 25.49 -1.42 -5.83
CA PHE A 161 26.15 -1.36 -7.14
C PHE A 161 25.18 -0.82 -8.21
N PRO A 162 25.14 0.52 -8.40
CA PRO A 162 24.25 1.16 -9.37
C PRO A 162 24.36 0.61 -10.79
N GLU A 163 25.55 0.18 -11.19
CA GLU A 163 25.85 -0.42 -12.50
C GLU A 163 25.12 -1.76 -12.70
N LEU A 164 24.81 -2.46 -11.60
CA LEU A 164 24.07 -3.74 -11.58
C LEU A 164 22.60 -3.58 -11.21
N SER A 165 22.15 -2.35 -10.94
CA SER A 165 20.77 -2.07 -10.52
C SER A 165 19.73 -2.62 -11.50
N PHE A 166 20.02 -2.59 -12.80
CA PHE A 166 19.17 -3.17 -13.85
C PHE A 166 18.98 -4.68 -13.64
N PHE A 167 20.07 -5.44 -13.51
CA PHE A 167 20.02 -6.88 -13.33
C PHE A 167 19.36 -7.27 -12.01
N ALA A 168 19.66 -6.54 -10.93
CA ALA A 168 19.03 -6.76 -9.63
C ALA A 168 17.52 -6.50 -9.67
N MET A 169 17.07 -5.46 -10.39
CA MET A 169 15.65 -5.17 -10.57
C MET A 169 14.96 -6.23 -11.42
N ALA A 170 15.56 -6.64 -12.55
CA ALA A 170 15.03 -7.69 -13.41
C ALA A 170 14.92 -9.03 -12.66
N ALA A 171 15.95 -9.41 -11.91
CA ALA A 171 15.95 -10.61 -11.08
C ALA A 171 14.90 -10.54 -9.96
N SER A 172 14.72 -9.37 -9.33
CA SER A 172 13.69 -9.16 -8.31
C SER A 172 12.29 -9.30 -8.90
N PHE A 173 12.04 -8.71 -10.07
CA PHE A 173 10.77 -8.83 -10.78
C PHE A 173 10.49 -10.28 -11.20
N LEU A 174 11.47 -10.95 -11.80
CA LEU A 174 11.35 -12.36 -12.20
C LEU A 174 11.10 -13.26 -10.98
N SER A 175 11.81 -13.04 -9.87
CA SER A 175 11.60 -13.79 -8.64
C SER A 175 10.19 -13.58 -8.07
N MET A 176 9.68 -12.34 -8.11
CA MET A 176 8.31 -12.02 -7.71
C MET A 176 7.30 -12.70 -8.64
N PHE A 177 7.52 -12.64 -9.96
CA PHE A 177 6.64 -13.25 -10.96
C PHE A 177 6.57 -14.77 -10.81
N ILE A 178 7.72 -15.44 -10.65
CA ILE A 178 7.79 -16.89 -10.43
C ILE A 178 7.14 -17.27 -9.09
N ARG A 179 7.51 -16.59 -8.00
CA ARG A 179 6.97 -16.86 -6.65
C ARG A 179 5.46 -16.72 -6.59
N ASN A 180 4.92 -15.74 -7.33
CA ASN A 180 3.50 -15.46 -7.36
C ASN A 180 2.75 -16.15 -8.52
N LYS A 181 3.37 -17.12 -9.22
CA LYS A 181 2.77 -17.87 -10.35
C LYS A 181 2.18 -16.96 -11.43
N GLY A 182 2.90 -15.89 -11.79
CA GLY A 182 2.48 -14.90 -12.78
C GLY A 182 1.53 -13.82 -12.27
N TYR A 183 1.16 -13.83 -10.98
CA TYR A 183 0.32 -12.80 -10.39
C TYR A 183 1.12 -11.51 -10.14
N ILE A 184 0.64 -10.41 -10.72
CA ILE A 184 1.25 -9.08 -10.59
C ILE A 184 0.31 -8.19 -9.75
N PRO A 185 0.60 -7.97 -8.45
CA PRO A 185 -0.30 -7.25 -7.55
C PRO A 185 -0.62 -5.81 -7.98
N PRO A 186 0.35 -4.98 -8.42
CA PRO A 186 0.04 -3.63 -8.86
C PRO A 186 -1.03 -3.58 -9.95
N LEU A 187 -0.92 -4.45 -10.97
CA LEU A 187 -1.91 -4.52 -12.06
C LEU A 187 -3.29 -4.92 -11.56
N LYS A 188 -3.35 -5.84 -10.59
CA LYS A 188 -4.63 -6.32 -10.07
C LYS A 188 -5.32 -5.28 -9.19
N ILE A 189 -4.56 -4.56 -8.35
CA ILE A 189 -5.06 -3.42 -7.59
C ILE A 189 -5.60 -2.36 -8.55
N THR A 190 -4.89 -2.04 -9.63
CA THR A 190 -5.32 -0.99 -10.57
C THR A 190 -6.58 -1.39 -11.32
N GLN A 191 -6.72 -2.66 -11.73
CA GLN A 191 -7.97 -3.17 -12.32
C GLN A 191 -9.15 -3.02 -11.37
N VAL A 192 -8.97 -3.36 -10.09
CA VAL A 192 -10.00 -3.16 -9.05
C VAL A 192 -10.37 -1.68 -8.93
N LEU A 193 -9.38 -0.79 -8.84
CA LEU A 193 -9.60 0.66 -8.76
C LEU A 193 -10.31 1.22 -10.00
N GLU A 194 -9.94 0.77 -11.20
CA GLU A 194 -10.56 1.22 -12.45
C GLU A 194 -12.04 0.86 -12.53
N VAL A 195 -12.39 -0.37 -12.14
CA VAL A 195 -13.79 -0.81 -12.10
C VAL A 195 -14.58 0.00 -11.06
N ILE A 196 -14.01 0.26 -9.88
CA ILE A 196 -14.65 1.11 -8.85
C ILE A 196 -14.90 2.52 -9.37
N ILE A 197 -13.89 3.12 -10.01
CA ILE A 197 -13.99 4.46 -10.58
C ILE A 197 -15.06 4.49 -11.69
N ARG A 198 -15.10 3.46 -12.54
CA ARG A 198 -16.09 3.32 -13.61
C ARG A 198 -17.50 3.22 -13.04
N ASP A 199 -17.73 2.34 -12.07
CA ASP A 199 -19.03 2.12 -11.44
C ASP A 199 -19.54 3.38 -10.71
N ARG A 200 -18.63 4.12 -10.06
CA ARG A 200 -18.99 5.39 -9.41
C ARG A 200 -19.34 6.48 -10.42
N ARG A 201 -18.65 6.52 -11.56
CA ARG A 201 -18.96 7.47 -12.65
C ARG A 201 -20.30 7.14 -13.31
N SER A 202 -20.63 5.86 -13.48
CA SER A 202 -21.90 5.43 -14.07
C SER A 202 -23.07 5.53 -13.08
N ASN A 203 -22.82 5.41 -11.78
CA ASN A 203 -23.89 5.39 -10.77
C ASN A 203 -23.57 6.28 -9.55
N PRO A 204 -23.78 7.61 -9.65
CA PRO A 204 -23.39 8.58 -8.61
C PRO A 204 -24.12 8.41 -7.26
N LYS A 205 -25.22 7.65 -7.25
CA LYS A 205 -26.03 7.41 -6.04
C LYS A 205 -25.52 6.22 -5.22
N VAL A 206 -24.69 5.35 -5.78
CA VAL A 206 -24.15 4.17 -5.08
C VAL A 206 -23.06 4.63 -4.12
N ARG A 207 -23.33 4.52 -2.81
CA ARG A 207 -22.38 4.90 -1.75
C ARG A 207 -21.42 3.78 -1.38
N TYR A 208 -21.84 2.52 -1.48
CA TYR A 208 -21.03 1.35 -1.13
C TYR A 208 -21.06 0.31 -2.25
N ILE A 209 -19.89 -0.27 -2.54
CA ILE A 209 -19.75 -1.36 -3.50
C ILE A 209 -19.48 -2.63 -2.69
N HIS A 210 -20.37 -3.62 -2.80
CA HIS A 210 -20.17 -4.92 -2.18
C HIS A 210 -19.06 -5.71 -2.92
N ALA A 211 -18.35 -6.56 -2.19
CA ALA A 211 -17.20 -7.36 -2.59
C ALA A 211 -17.13 -7.68 -4.10
N PHE A 212 -15.93 -7.52 -4.67
CA PHE A 212 -15.69 -7.77 -6.10
C PHE A 212 -16.12 -9.17 -6.50
N ASP A 213 -17.03 -9.25 -7.45
CA ASP A 213 -17.29 -10.50 -8.15
C ASP A 213 -16.11 -10.79 -9.07
N ASN A 214 -15.32 -11.81 -8.72
CA ASN A 214 -14.13 -12.22 -9.48
C ASN A 214 -14.44 -12.62 -10.93
N THR A 215 -15.72 -12.78 -11.31
CA THR A 215 -16.16 -13.07 -12.68
C THR A 215 -16.07 -11.87 -13.63
N LYS A 216 -15.86 -10.64 -13.14
CA LYS A 216 -15.73 -9.42 -13.95
C LYS A 216 -14.29 -9.04 -14.31
N LEU A 217 -13.33 -9.93 -14.10
CA LEU A 217 -11.89 -9.71 -14.24
C LEU A 217 -11.22 -10.63 -15.25
#